data_AF-A0A956MR24-F1
#
_entry.id   AF-A0A956MR24-F1
#
_cell.length_a   1.000
_cell.length_b   1.000
_cell.length_c   1.000
_cell.angle_alpha   90.00
_cell.angle_beta   90.00
_cell.angle_gamma   90.00
#
_symmetry.space_group_name_H-M   'P 1'
#
loop_
_entity.id
_entity.type
_entity.pdbx_description
1 polymer ?
#
loop_
_entity_poly.entity_id
_entity_poly.type
_entity_poly.pdbx_seq_one_letter_code
_entity_poly.pdbx_strand_id
1 'polypeptide(L)'
;MVDYQQEKELRQRIATWSDEHLSDARQMVSQHKRLLRELTNSQLYGLLNHVRNSKNVSDVRDYADRQARKAKRAGRQIEGFWLDFHRKIESFDDNVNEIVRESNSRWVNDDSRTNAIHLQLLRRFVQHLIAEKLVLDAQSK
;
A
#
# COMPACT_ATOMS: atom_id res chain seq x y z
N MET A 1 -0.30 29.16 -7.15
CA MET A 1 -0.79 28.17 -8.13
C MET A 1 0.20 27.02 -8.14
N VAL A 2 -0.21 25.82 -7.76
CA VAL A 2 0.60 24.61 -8.03
C VAL A 2 0.67 24.48 -9.55
N ASP A 3 1.87 24.39 -10.09
CA ASP A 3 2.08 24.35 -11.54
C ASP A 3 1.48 23.05 -12.09
N TYR A 4 0.59 23.16 -13.07
CA TYR A 4 -0.06 22.02 -13.72
C TYR A 4 0.95 20.99 -14.23
N GLN A 5 2.12 21.46 -14.65
CA GLN A 5 3.21 20.61 -15.10
C GLN A 5 3.79 19.74 -13.97
N GLN A 6 3.94 20.28 -12.77
CA GLN A 6 4.45 19.55 -11.60
C GLN A 6 3.47 18.46 -11.14
N GLU A 7 2.17 18.73 -11.21
CA GLU A 7 1.15 17.75 -10.85
C GLU A 7 1.10 16.60 -11.88
N LYS A 8 1.35 16.90 -13.17
CA LYS A 8 1.48 15.89 -14.23
C LYS A 8 2.70 15.00 -14.02
N GLU A 9 3.86 15.59 -13.70
CA GLU A 9 5.10 14.86 -13.43
C GLU A 9 4.96 13.95 -12.21
N LEU A 10 4.37 14.45 -11.12
CA LEU A 10 4.07 13.64 -9.94
C LEU A 10 3.20 12.43 -10.28
N ARG A 11 2.12 12.63 -11.05
CA ARG A 11 1.24 11.53 -11.49
C ARG A 11 1.99 10.50 -12.32
N GLN A 12 2.88 10.95 -13.21
CA GLN A 12 3.67 10.06 -14.04
C GLN A 12 4.65 9.23 -13.20
N ARG A 13 5.33 9.84 -12.22
CA ARG A 13 6.23 9.11 -11.30
C ARG A 13 5.48 8.10 -10.44
N ILE A 14 4.31 8.46 -9.90
CA ILE A 14 3.46 7.52 -9.15
C ILE A 14 3.01 6.36 -10.04
N ALA A 15 2.71 6.62 -11.32
CA ALA A 15 2.33 5.57 -12.27
C ALA A 15 3.50 4.62 -12.54
N THR A 16 4.70 5.14 -12.83
CA THR A 16 5.90 4.33 -13.03
C THR A 16 6.21 3.48 -11.79
N TRP A 17 6.23 4.10 -10.61
CA TRP A 17 6.41 3.39 -9.34
C TRP A 17 5.36 2.28 -9.15
N SER A 18 4.10 2.57 -9.49
CA SER A 18 3.00 1.62 -9.38
C SER A 18 3.21 0.40 -10.28
N ASP A 19 3.72 0.59 -11.49
CA ASP A 19 3.99 -0.51 -12.42
C ASP A 19 5.14 -1.40 -11.93
N GLU A 20 6.21 -0.80 -11.40
CA GLU A 20 7.36 -1.52 -10.82
C GLU A 20 6.94 -2.36 -9.61
N HIS A 21 6.08 -1.81 -8.75
CA HIS A 21 5.63 -2.43 -7.51
C HIS A 21 4.44 -3.39 -7.68
N LEU A 22 3.94 -3.59 -8.91
CA LEU A 22 3.00 -4.68 -9.20
C LEU A 22 3.61 -6.05 -8.89
N SER A 23 4.91 -6.21 -9.21
CA SER A 23 5.65 -7.46 -8.95
C SER A 23 5.72 -7.78 -7.45
N ASP A 24 5.95 -6.78 -6.62
CA ASP A 24 5.95 -6.90 -5.15
C ASP A 24 4.59 -7.33 -4.61
N ALA A 25 3.52 -6.73 -5.12
CA ALA A 25 2.16 -7.11 -4.72
C ALA A 25 1.88 -8.57 -5.08
N ARG A 26 2.29 -9.01 -6.27
CA ARG A 26 2.20 -10.42 -6.69
C ARG A 26 3.02 -11.33 -5.80
N GLN A 27 4.25 -10.95 -5.45
CA GLN A 27 5.10 -11.73 -4.55
C GLN A 27 4.46 -11.88 -3.18
N MET A 28 3.94 -10.80 -2.61
CA MET A 28 3.25 -10.83 -1.32
C MET A 28 2.00 -11.71 -1.38
N VAL A 29 1.22 -11.63 -2.47
CA VAL A 29 0.06 -12.51 -2.69
C VAL A 29 0.48 -13.98 -2.78
N SER A 30 1.58 -14.28 -3.45
CA SER A 30 2.13 -15.63 -3.57
C SER A 30 2.59 -16.19 -2.22
N GLN A 31 3.36 -15.41 -1.44
CA GLN A 31 3.84 -15.76 -0.11
C GLN A 31 2.70 -16.09 0.86
N HIS A 32 1.60 -15.33 0.77
CA HIS A 32 0.43 -15.48 1.61
C HIS A 32 -0.72 -16.23 0.92
N LYS A 33 -0.48 -16.94 -0.20
CA LYS A 33 -1.52 -17.56 -1.03
C LYS A 33 -2.56 -18.35 -0.24
N ARG A 34 -2.10 -19.18 0.70
CA ARG A 34 -3.00 -19.98 1.56
C ARG A 34 -3.85 -19.11 2.47
N LEU A 35 -3.26 -18.07 3.05
CA LEU A 35 -3.91 -17.16 4.00
C LEU A 35 -4.83 -16.17 3.31
N LEU A 36 -4.46 -15.72 2.11
CA LEU A 36 -5.27 -14.82 1.29
C LEU A 36 -6.54 -15.48 0.79
N ARG A 37 -6.56 -16.80 0.62
CA ARG A 37 -7.82 -17.54 0.39
C ARG A 37 -8.78 -17.46 1.58
N GLU A 38 -8.26 -17.26 2.80
CA GLU A 38 -9.07 -17.07 4.02
C GLU A 38 -9.44 -15.59 4.25
N LEU A 39 -8.70 -14.65 3.65
CA LEU A 39 -9.09 -13.24 3.61
C LEU A 39 -10.25 -13.08 2.62
N THR A 40 -11.40 -12.64 3.10
CA THR A 40 -12.51 -12.31 2.21
C THR A 40 -12.15 -11.10 1.36
N ASN A 41 -12.67 -11.03 0.13
CA ASN A 41 -12.51 -9.83 -0.70
C ASN A 41 -12.98 -8.58 0.06
N SER A 42 -14.02 -8.70 0.89
CA SER A 42 -14.49 -7.60 1.74
C SER A 42 -13.46 -7.10 2.75
N GLN A 43 -12.55 -7.94 3.25
CA GLN A 43 -11.46 -7.50 4.14
C GLN A 43 -10.40 -6.69 3.40
N LEU A 44 -10.03 -7.09 2.18
CA LEU A 44 -9.09 -6.29 1.35
C LEU A 44 -9.73 -4.98 0.85
N TYR A 45 -11.00 -5.01 0.46
CA TYR A 45 -11.73 -3.76 0.15
C TYR A 45 -11.90 -2.89 1.39
N GLY A 46 -12.07 -3.49 2.57
CA GLY A 46 -12.05 -2.80 3.86
C GLY A 46 -10.71 -2.11 4.13
N LEU A 47 -9.59 -2.78 3.87
CA LEU A 47 -8.25 -2.18 3.92
C LEU A 47 -8.12 -1.03 2.94
N LEU A 48 -8.54 -1.20 1.68
CA LEU A 48 -8.50 -0.14 0.67
C LEU A 48 -9.31 1.09 1.10
N ASN A 49 -10.49 0.87 1.68
CA ASN A 49 -11.33 1.94 2.22
C ASN A 49 -10.68 2.60 3.44
N HIS A 50 -10.00 1.83 4.29
CA HIS A 50 -9.24 2.40 5.39
C HIS A 50 -8.14 3.34 4.87
N VAL A 51 -7.30 2.88 3.95
CA VAL A 51 -6.23 3.70 3.34
C VAL A 51 -6.78 4.97 2.67
N ARG A 52 -7.93 4.88 1.99
CA ARG A 52 -8.57 6.05 1.34
C ARG A 52 -9.05 7.11 2.33
N ASN A 53 -9.42 6.70 3.55
CA ASN A 53 -10.00 7.58 4.56
C ASN A 53 -9.00 7.99 5.65
N SER A 54 -7.82 7.37 5.68
CA SER A 54 -6.72 7.74 6.58
C SER A 54 -6.25 9.15 6.28
N LYS A 55 -6.00 9.92 7.34
CA LYS A 55 -5.41 11.27 7.21
C LYS A 55 -3.91 11.18 7.12
N ASN A 56 -3.32 10.22 7.83
CA ASN A 56 -1.89 10.00 7.87
C ASN A 56 -1.52 8.54 7.59
N VAL A 57 -0.31 8.31 7.08
CA VAL A 57 0.24 6.97 6.91
C VAL A 57 0.36 6.21 8.24
N SER A 58 0.60 6.92 9.34
CA SER A 58 0.62 6.35 10.69
C SER A 58 -0.70 5.66 11.04
N ASP A 59 -1.84 6.20 10.59
CA ASP A 59 -3.15 5.58 10.84
C ASP A 59 -3.24 4.19 10.18
N VAL A 60 -2.66 4.06 8.98
CA VAL A 60 -2.61 2.80 8.22
C VAL A 60 -1.64 1.82 8.88
N ARG A 61 -0.47 2.29 9.34
CA ARG A 61 0.51 1.49 10.09
C ARG A 61 -0.13 0.93 11.36
N ASP A 62 -0.74 1.80 12.17
CA ASP A 62 -1.44 1.43 13.39
C ASP A 62 -2.58 0.44 13.13
N TYR A 63 -3.29 0.59 12.01
CA TYR A 63 -4.32 -0.35 11.60
C TYR A 63 -3.73 -1.74 11.32
N ALA A 64 -2.68 -1.83 10.51
CA ALA A 64 -2.00 -3.09 10.21
C ALA A 64 -1.51 -3.77 11.50
N ASP A 65 -0.91 -3.00 12.40
CA ASP A 65 -0.44 -3.44 13.71
C ASP A 65 -1.57 -4.00 14.59
N ARG A 66 -2.70 -3.29 14.65
CA ARG A 66 -3.88 -3.76 15.39
C ARG A 66 -4.45 -5.04 14.80
N GLN A 67 -4.47 -5.18 13.47
CA GLN A 67 -4.93 -6.41 12.82
C GLN A 67 -3.97 -7.58 13.10
N ALA A 68 -2.65 -7.35 13.06
CA ALA A 68 -1.64 -8.35 13.44
C ALA A 68 -1.84 -8.81 14.89
N ARG A 69 -1.95 -7.87 15.84
CA ARG A 69 -2.18 -8.19 17.27
C ARG A 69 -3.52 -8.91 17.50
N LYS A 70 -4.57 -8.57 16.74
CA LYS A 70 -5.86 -9.27 16.80
C LYS A 70 -5.74 -10.71 16.27
N ALA A 71 -5.06 -10.91 15.14
CA ALA A 71 -4.80 -12.22 14.56
C ALA A 71 -3.99 -13.10 15.51
N LYS A 72 -2.91 -12.54 16.09
CA LYS A 72 -2.06 -13.21 17.09
C LYS A 72 -2.87 -13.71 18.28
N ARG A 73 -3.68 -12.83 18.90
CA ARG A 73 -4.54 -13.19 20.05
C ARG A 73 -5.56 -14.28 19.72
N ALA A 74 -5.99 -14.35 18.47
CA ALA A 74 -6.91 -15.38 17.99
C ALA A 74 -6.19 -16.64 17.46
N GLY A 75 -4.86 -16.73 17.54
CA GLY A 75 -4.09 -17.85 17.01
C GLY A 75 -4.16 -18.02 15.48
N ARG A 76 -4.45 -16.93 14.74
CA ARG A 76 -4.63 -16.97 13.29
C ARG A 76 -3.33 -16.69 12.55
N GLN A 77 -3.01 -17.54 11.58
CA GLN A 77 -1.81 -17.40 10.73
C GLN A 77 -1.79 -16.11 9.88
N ILE A 78 -2.93 -15.45 9.70
CA ILE A 78 -3.04 -14.18 8.99
C ILE A 78 -2.26 -13.02 9.65
N GLU A 79 -1.76 -13.21 10.87
CA GLU A 79 -0.80 -12.28 11.49
C GLU A 79 0.38 -11.98 10.56
N GLY A 80 0.95 -13.00 9.91
CA GLY A 80 2.10 -12.83 9.02
C GLY A 80 1.84 -11.85 7.88
N PHE A 81 0.65 -11.94 7.26
CA PHE A 81 0.24 -11.01 6.21
C PHE A 81 0.22 -9.56 6.70
N TRP A 82 -0.31 -9.30 7.90
CA TRP A 82 -0.39 -7.94 8.45
C TRP A 82 0.98 -7.39 8.83
N LEU A 83 1.88 -8.24 9.33
CA LEU A 83 3.27 -7.84 9.62
C LEU A 83 4.05 -7.53 8.35
N ASP A 84 3.88 -8.33 7.29
CA ASP A 84 4.50 -8.04 5.98
C ASP A 84 3.91 -6.79 5.36
N PHE A 85 2.60 -6.58 5.49
CA PHE A 85 1.96 -5.35 5.04
C PHE A 85 2.54 -4.14 5.76
N HIS A 86 2.70 -4.21 7.09
CA HIS A 86 3.33 -3.15 7.88
C HIS A 86 4.74 -2.81 7.40
N ARG A 87 5.60 -3.83 7.26
CA ARG A 87 6.96 -3.67 6.71
C ARG A 87 6.95 -3.05 5.31
N LYS A 88 5.97 -3.41 4.48
CA LYS A 88 5.85 -2.85 3.13
C LYS A 88 5.48 -1.37 3.17
N ILE A 89 4.63 -0.94 4.11
CA ILE A 89 4.33 0.49 4.32
C ILE A 89 5.61 1.27 4.63
N GLU A 90 6.48 0.74 5.50
CA GLU A 90 7.74 1.36 5.89
C GLU A 90 8.73 1.43 4.72
N SER A 91 8.80 0.38 3.89
CA SER A 91 9.68 0.37 2.70
C SER A 91 9.34 1.43 1.66
N PHE A 92 8.17 2.06 1.75
CA PHE A 92 7.78 3.13 0.83
C PHE A 92 8.37 4.48 1.22
N ASP A 93 8.95 4.65 2.41
CA ASP A 93 9.49 5.93 2.87
C ASP A 93 10.58 6.45 1.90
N ASP A 94 11.51 5.58 1.49
CA ASP A 94 12.56 5.94 0.52
C ASP A 94 11.98 6.28 -0.86
N ASN A 95 11.00 5.50 -1.32
CA ASN A 95 10.31 5.73 -2.60
C ASN A 95 9.56 7.08 -2.61
N VAL A 96 8.90 7.42 -1.50
CA VAL A 96 8.21 8.71 -1.35
C VAL A 96 9.22 9.85 -1.40
N ASN A 97 10.33 9.73 -0.66
CA ASN A 97 11.38 10.74 -0.64
C ASN A 97 12.01 10.97 -2.02
N GLU A 98 12.22 9.90 -2.77
CA GLU A 98 12.68 9.95 -4.16
C GLU A 98 11.66 10.66 -5.04
N ILE A 99 10.40 10.20 -5.08
CA ILE A 99 9.33 10.81 -5.89
C ILE A 99 9.18 12.31 -5.55
N VAL A 100 9.24 12.69 -4.27
CA VAL A 100 9.20 14.08 -3.82
C VAL A 100 10.36 14.87 -4.41
N ARG A 101 11.60 14.40 -4.23
CA ARG A 101 12.82 15.07 -4.71
C ARG A 101 12.81 15.28 -6.21
N GLU A 102 12.39 14.26 -6.95
CA GLU A 102 12.41 14.30 -8.41
C GLU A 102 11.21 15.04 -9.02
N SER A 103 10.10 15.16 -8.29
CA SER A 103 8.94 15.96 -8.73
C SER A 103 9.16 17.45 -8.47
N ASN A 104 9.59 17.79 -7.25
CA ASN A 104 9.86 19.17 -6.88
C ASN A 104 10.70 19.22 -5.59
N SER A 105 11.95 19.69 -5.70
CA SER A 105 12.86 19.81 -4.56
C SER A 105 12.34 20.73 -3.44
N ARG A 106 11.39 21.63 -3.71
CA ARG A 106 10.76 22.47 -2.68
C ARG A 106 9.78 21.70 -1.78
N TRP A 107 9.33 20.53 -2.20
CA TRP A 107 8.49 19.65 -1.38
C TRP A 107 9.31 18.80 -0.41
N VAL A 108 10.64 18.83 -0.51
CA VAL A 108 11.51 18.20 0.48
C VAL A 108 11.27 18.92 1.83
N ASN A 109 10.84 18.16 2.84
CA ASN A 109 10.36 18.63 4.16
C ASN A 109 8.93 19.18 4.20
N ASP A 110 8.12 19.04 3.14
CA ASP A 110 6.67 19.24 3.23
C ASP A 110 6.02 17.94 3.70
N ASP A 111 5.85 17.80 5.02
CA ASP A 111 5.29 16.60 5.65
C ASP A 111 3.88 16.29 5.15
N SER A 112 3.07 17.32 4.88
CA SER A 112 1.70 17.14 4.39
C SER A 112 1.69 16.54 2.99
N ARG A 113 2.54 17.08 2.10
CA ARG A 113 2.69 16.57 0.72
C ARG A 113 3.30 15.18 0.70
N THR A 114 4.34 14.95 1.49
CA THR A 114 5.02 13.65 1.64
C THR A 114 4.03 12.59 2.09
N ASN A 115 3.26 12.87 3.14
CA ASN A 115 2.21 11.99 3.64
C ASN A 115 1.10 11.73 2.59
N ALA A 116 0.68 12.76 1.85
CA ALA A 116 -0.32 12.60 0.79
C ALA A 116 0.19 11.69 -0.36
N ILE A 117 1.46 11.80 -0.74
CA ILE A 117 2.09 10.92 -1.74
C ILE A 117 2.16 9.50 -1.19
N HIS A 118 2.59 9.32 0.06
CA HIS A 118 2.65 8.00 0.69
C HIS A 118 1.31 7.27 0.72
N LEU A 119 0.23 7.97 1.09
CA LEU A 119 -1.13 7.42 1.05
C LEU A 119 -1.57 7.07 -0.37
N GLN A 120 -1.14 7.84 -1.39
CA GLN A 120 -1.38 7.48 -2.79
C GLN A 120 -0.64 6.21 -3.20
N LEU A 121 0.64 6.06 -2.82
CA LEU A 121 1.41 4.84 -3.08
C LEU A 121 0.75 3.62 -2.42
N LEU A 122 0.37 3.74 -1.15
CA LEU A 122 -0.34 2.69 -0.43
C LEU A 122 -1.66 2.30 -1.08
N ARG A 123 -2.44 3.29 -1.52
CA ARG A 123 -3.70 3.04 -2.21
C ARG A 123 -3.46 2.21 -3.48
N ARG A 124 -2.44 2.56 -4.28
CA ARG A 124 -2.08 1.82 -5.51
C ARG A 124 -1.62 0.40 -5.18
N PHE A 125 -0.75 0.24 -4.18
CA PHE A 125 -0.28 -1.08 -3.76
C PHE A 125 -1.42 -1.99 -3.29
N VAL A 126 -2.36 -1.49 -2.48
CA VAL A 126 -3.53 -2.26 -2.05
C VAL A 126 -4.45 -2.62 -3.24
N GLN A 127 -4.57 -1.73 -4.23
CA GLN A 127 -5.29 -2.06 -5.47
C GLN A 127 -4.62 -3.23 -6.22
N HIS A 128 -3.29 -3.26 -6.28
CA HIS A 128 -2.55 -4.38 -6.87
C HIS A 128 -2.75 -5.67 -6.07
N LEU A 129 -2.70 -5.63 -4.74
CA LEU A 129 -2.99 -6.80 -3.91
C LEU A 129 -4.38 -7.39 -4.19
N ILE A 130 -5.40 -6.53 -4.35
CA ILE A 130 -6.75 -6.96 -4.71
C ILE A 130 -6.76 -7.59 -6.11
N ALA A 131 -6.15 -6.93 -7.10
CA ALA A 131 -6.10 -7.43 -8.47
C ALA A 131 -5.40 -8.80 -8.55
N GLU A 132 -4.23 -8.94 -7.93
CA GLU A 132 -3.46 -10.18 -7.91
C GLU A 132 -4.17 -11.29 -7.12
N LYS A 133 -4.91 -10.96 -6.05
CA LYS A 133 -5.79 -11.93 -5.39
C LYS A 133 -6.89 -12.43 -6.33
N LEU A 134 -7.52 -11.55 -7.11
CA LEU A 134 -8.57 -11.95 -8.05
C LEU A 134 -8.02 -12.88 -9.14
N VAL A 135 -6.81 -12.62 -9.63
CA VAL A 135 -6.10 -13.52 -10.56
C VAL A 135 -5.82 -14.87 -9.91
N LEU A 136 -5.34 -14.88 -8.67
CA LEU A 136 -5.07 -16.09 -7.89
C LEU A 136 -6.33 -16.95 -7.69
N ASP A 137 -7.46 -16.31 -7.38
CA ASP A 137 -8.76 -16.97 -7.22
C ASP A 137 -9.25 -17.56 -8.55
N ALA A 138 -9.05 -16.85 -9.67
CA ALA A 138 -9.44 -17.32 -11.00
C ALA A 138 -8.63 -18.53 -11.47
N GLN A 139 -7.33 -18.61 -11.13
CA GLN A 139 -6.46 -19.75 -11.44
C GLN A 139 -6.74 -20.99 -10.58
N SER A 140 -7.53 -20.85 -9.51
CA SER A 140 -7.84 -21.94 -8.57
C SER A 140 -9.19 -22.59 -8.86
N LYS A 141 -9.89 -22.16 -9.91
CA LYS A 141 -11.15 -22.73 -10.42
C LYS A 141 -10.87 -23.69 -11.56
#